data_AF-A0A7V8X7S2-F1
#
_entry.id   AF-A0A7V8X7S2-F1
#
_cell.length_a   1.000
_cell.length_b   1.000
_cell.length_c   1.000
_cell.angle_alpha   90.00
_cell.angle_beta   90.00
_cell.angle_gamma   90.00
#
_symmetry.space_group_name_H-M   'P 1'
#
loop_
_entity.id
_entity.type
_entity.pdbx_description
1 polymer ?
#
loop_
_entity_poly.entity_id
_entity_poly.type
_entity_poly.pdbx_seq_one_letter_code
_entity_poly.pdbx_strand_id
1 'polypeptide(L)'
;MAQATTSGITTTVLGAVRRILTGSHAAATIAGMSLVIAAGVIHPGEGPGLWAWVRLLIAACGAGIALTMIDASRDPGLGRQDRFGHLVVAGVFLLLAILLSATFTTLAVVFALLVLGLVVLHLNARGPSSLPVFWALLGILIPFWVWSAFNAWDRLLLLLIPLGLVGIISLEHALRADLYGDPVTHRYAAWLGILGMAAVLVITAMANAIDTLWIVVGAILSVLLLVLDMIPARQNRTDSIPTLTLPATALLMLMLTWLVAL
;
A
#
# COMPACT_ATOMS: atom_id res chain seq x y z
N MET A 1 -27.97 32.24 -13.39
CA MET A 1 -26.67 32.94 -13.29
C MET A 1 -25.71 32.05 -12.53
N ALA A 2 -24.73 31.46 -13.24
CA ALA A 2 -23.76 30.51 -12.72
C ALA A 2 -22.37 31.15 -12.77
N GLN A 3 -21.90 31.70 -11.65
CA GLN A 3 -20.55 32.22 -11.46
C GLN A 3 -20.16 32.00 -9.99
N ALA A 4 -19.76 30.78 -9.62
CA ALA A 4 -19.25 30.48 -8.27
C ALA A 4 -18.38 29.21 -8.14
N THR A 5 -17.97 28.51 -9.20
CA THR A 5 -17.38 27.15 -9.05
C THR A 5 -15.90 27.03 -9.35
N THR A 6 -15.29 27.95 -10.10
CA THR A 6 -13.87 27.81 -10.51
C THR A 6 -12.86 28.27 -9.46
N SER A 7 -13.20 29.25 -8.61
CA SER A 7 -12.32 29.70 -7.51
C SER A 7 -12.21 28.67 -6.38
N GLY A 8 -13.27 27.90 -6.12
CA GLY A 8 -13.29 26.86 -5.09
C GLY A 8 -12.44 25.64 -5.44
N ILE A 9 -12.47 25.17 -6.69
CA ILE A 9 -11.70 23.99 -7.11
C ILE A 9 -10.20 24.28 -7.13
N THR A 10 -9.79 25.42 -7.69
CA THR A 10 -8.37 25.82 -7.73
C THR A 10 -7.80 26.01 -6.34
N THR A 11 -8.53 26.64 -5.41
CA THR A 11 -8.11 26.78 -4.01
C THR A 11 -8.07 25.44 -3.27
N THR A 12 -9.01 24.54 -3.54
CA THR A 12 -9.02 23.18 -2.98
C THR A 12 -7.79 22.41 -3.45
N VAL A 13 -7.51 22.39 -4.75
CA VAL A 13 -6.32 21.74 -5.35
C VAL A 13 -5.02 22.35 -4.82
N LEU A 14 -4.90 23.68 -4.76
CA LEU A 14 -3.73 24.33 -4.16
C LEU A 14 -3.57 23.94 -2.68
N GLY A 15 -4.67 23.82 -1.95
CA GLY A 15 -4.70 23.36 -0.58
C GLY A 15 -4.15 21.94 -0.41
N ALA A 16 -4.54 21.00 -1.28
CA ALA A 16 -3.95 19.66 -1.26
C ALA A 16 -2.50 19.64 -1.69
N VAL A 17 -2.11 20.39 -2.73
CA VAL A 17 -0.69 20.51 -3.11
C VAL A 17 0.13 21.04 -1.94
N ARG A 18 -0.37 22.05 -1.22
CA ARG A 18 0.30 22.55 -0.01
C ARG A 18 0.36 21.52 1.11
N ARG A 19 -0.70 20.71 1.32
CA ARG A 19 -0.70 19.61 2.30
C ARG A 19 0.24 18.46 1.91
N ILE A 20 0.35 18.14 0.62
CA ILE A 20 1.37 17.21 0.08
C ILE A 20 2.78 17.75 0.33
N LEU A 21 2.96 19.06 0.39
CA LEU A 21 4.27 19.68 0.60
C LEU A 21 4.56 19.99 2.08
N THR A 22 3.64 19.72 3.02
CA THR A 22 3.81 20.08 4.44
C THR A 22 3.40 18.97 5.42
N GLY A 23 4.20 18.75 6.48
CA GLY A 23 3.86 17.86 7.59
C GLY A 23 3.97 16.36 7.29
N SER A 24 3.19 15.54 8.01
CA SER A 24 3.18 14.07 7.92
C SER A 24 2.67 13.54 6.57
N HIS A 25 1.79 14.27 5.89
CA HIS A 25 1.29 13.91 4.55
C HIS A 25 2.34 14.05 3.45
N ALA A 26 3.29 14.98 3.63
CA ALA A 26 4.42 15.12 2.73
C ALA A 26 5.37 13.94 2.81
N ALA A 27 5.72 13.51 4.02
CA ALA A 27 6.54 12.32 4.23
C ALA A 27 5.90 11.08 3.58
N ALA A 28 4.58 10.96 3.68
CA ALA A 28 3.84 9.82 3.15
C ALA A 28 3.72 9.85 1.61
N THR A 29 3.49 11.03 1.03
CA THR A 29 3.47 11.21 -0.44
C THR A 29 4.87 10.99 -1.03
N ILE A 30 5.91 11.50 -0.36
CA ILE A 30 7.31 11.25 -0.73
C ILE A 30 7.60 9.75 -0.65
N ALA A 31 7.24 9.08 0.45
CA ALA A 31 7.45 7.64 0.59
C ALA A 31 6.75 6.84 -0.51
N GLY A 32 5.48 7.15 -0.81
CA GLY A 32 4.75 6.51 -1.91
C GLY A 32 5.39 6.75 -3.28
N MET A 33 5.84 7.97 -3.55
CA MET A 33 6.50 8.31 -4.81
C MET A 33 7.89 7.66 -4.92
N SER A 34 8.66 7.63 -3.84
CA SER A 34 9.92 6.89 -3.75
C SER A 34 9.72 5.41 -4.03
N LEU A 35 8.59 4.84 -3.59
CA LEU A 35 8.24 3.43 -3.80
C LEU A 35 7.84 3.17 -5.26
N VAL A 36 7.12 4.08 -5.92
CA VAL A 36 6.84 4.02 -7.37
C VAL A 36 8.15 4.05 -8.17
N ILE A 37 9.05 4.98 -7.84
CA ILE A 37 10.35 5.11 -8.52
C ILE A 37 11.20 3.87 -8.28
N ALA A 38 11.33 3.41 -7.03
CA ALA A 38 12.09 2.22 -6.68
C ALA A 38 11.55 0.98 -7.40
N ALA A 39 10.23 0.76 -7.40
CA ALA A 39 9.61 -0.34 -8.12
C ALA A 39 9.87 -0.27 -9.62
N GLY A 40 9.83 0.93 -10.20
CA GLY A 40 10.12 1.11 -11.61
C GLY A 40 11.60 0.96 -11.97
N VAL A 41 12.53 1.25 -11.05
CA VAL A 41 13.97 1.01 -11.26
C VAL A 41 14.31 -0.47 -11.15
N ILE A 42 13.65 -1.20 -10.23
CA ILE A 42 13.88 -2.63 -9.98
C ILE A 42 13.06 -3.52 -10.94
N HIS A 43 12.31 -2.93 -11.88
CA HIS A 43 11.53 -3.74 -12.83
C HIS A 43 12.44 -4.68 -13.63
N PRO A 44 12.05 -5.95 -13.82
CA PRO A 44 12.81 -6.87 -14.66
C PRO A 44 12.57 -6.60 -16.16
N GLY A 45 13.60 -6.82 -16.96
CA GLY A 45 13.50 -6.76 -18.43
C GLY A 45 14.02 -5.47 -19.06
N GLU A 46 13.62 -5.22 -20.30
CA GLU A 46 14.02 -4.01 -21.02
C GLU A 46 13.32 -2.78 -20.44
N GLY A 47 14.12 -1.73 -20.19
CA GLY A 47 13.67 -0.48 -19.60
C GLY A 47 12.45 0.10 -20.32
N PRO A 48 11.37 0.47 -19.60
CA PRO A 48 10.22 1.10 -20.21
C PRO A 48 10.63 2.42 -20.84
N GLY A 49 10.09 2.71 -22.03
CA GLY A 49 10.36 3.97 -22.73
C GLY A 49 9.99 5.19 -21.87
N LEU A 50 10.65 6.32 -22.13
CA LEU A 50 10.47 7.57 -21.37
C LEU A 50 8.99 7.99 -21.25
N TRP A 51 8.17 7.71 -22.26
CA TRP A 51 6.74 8.02 -22.24
C TRP A 51 5.91 7.13 -21.30
N ALA A 52 6.34 5.89 -21.04
CA ALA A 52 5.73 5.03 -20.04
C ALA A 52 6.00 5.56 -18.62
N TRP A 53 7.23 6.02 -18.37
CA TRP A 53 7.60 6.70 -17.12
C TRP A 53 6.79 7.96 -16.88
N VAL A 54 6.66 8.84 -17.88
CA VAL A 54 5.86 10.07 -17.76
C VAL A 54 4.41 9.75 -17.38
N ARG A 55 3.76 8.81 -18.08
CA ARG A 55 2.38 8.40 -17.78
C ARG A 55 2.23 7.79 -16.38
N LEU A 56 3.18 6.97 -15.96
CA LEU A 56 3.19 6.36 -14.63
C LEU A 56 3.32 7.42 -13.52
N LEU A 57 4.25 8.37 -13.69
CA LEU A 57 4.46 9.44 -12.72
C LEU A 57 3.24 10.37 -12.64
N ILE A 58 2.59 10.68 -13.76
CA ILE A 58 1.33 11.45 -13.76
C ILE A 58 0.23 10.70 -13.00
N ALA A 59 0.10 9.38 -13.24
CA ALA A 59 -0.88 8.57 -12.53
C ALA A 59 -0.58 8.48 -11.02
N ALA A 60 0.70 8.34 -10.64
CA ALA A 60 1.14 8.33 -9.24
C ALA A 60 0.87 9.68 -8.54
N CYS A 61 1.19 10.80 -9.20
CA CYS A 61 0.86 12.13 -8.71
C CYS A 61 -0.65 12.32 -8.55
N GLY A 62 -1.45 11.88 -9.53
CA GLY A 62 -2.90 11.89 -9.44
C GLY A 62 -3.42 11.10 -8.26
N ALA A 63 -2.93 9.87 -8.06
CA ALA A 63 -3.28 9.05 -6.91
C ALA A 63 -2.91 9.73 -5.58
N GLY A 64 -1.71 10.31 -5.46
CA GLY A 64 -1.29 11.06 -4.28
C GLY A 64 -2.20 12.25 -3.97
N ILE A 65 -2.56 13.04 -4.99
CA ILE A 65 -3.53 14.14 -4.83
C ILE A 65 -4.89 13.62 -4.38
N ALA A 66 -5.37 12.52 -4.96
CA ALA A 66 -6.64 11.95 -4.56
C ALA A 66 -6.66 11.50 -3.09
N LEU A 67 -5.59 10.85 -2.62
CA LEU A 67 -5.47 10.40 -1.24
C LEU A 67 -5.43 11.56 -0.25
N THR A 68 -4.69 12.62 -0.55
CA THR A 68 -4.66 13.81 0.31
C THR A 68 -5.98 14.55 0.36
N MET A 69 -6.75 14.58 -0.74
CA MET A 69 -8.10 15.12 -0.76
C MET A 69 -9.09 14.27 0.03
N ILE A 70 -8.97 12.96 -0.07
CA ILE A 70 -9.73 11.99 0.73
C ILE A 70 -9.48 12.22 2.21
N ASP A 71 -8.22 12.34 2.60
CA ASP A 71 -7.86 12.59 4.00
C ASP A 71 -8.35 13.96 4.48
N ALA A 72 -8.16 15.01 3.67
CA ALA A 72 -8.68 16.34 3.97
C ALA A 72 -10.21 16.32 4.14
N SER A 73 -10.95 15.55 3.34
CA SER A 73 -12.41 15.44 3.46
C SER A 73 -12.88 14.91 4.83
N ARG A 74 -12.01 14.21 5.57
CA ARG A 74 -12.30 13.64 6.89
C ARG A 74 -12.14 14.62 8.04
N ASP A 75 -11.61 15.81 7.79
CA ASP A 75 -11.47 16.84 8.82
C ASP A 75 -12.85 17.14 9.43
N PRO A 76 -13.02 16.98 10.76
CA PRO A 76 -14.29 17.22 11.44
C PRO A 76 -14.71 18.70 11.41
N GLY A 77 -13.77 19.62 11.15
CA GLY A 77 -14.05 21.05 11.03
C GLY A 77 -14.63 21.49 9.67
N LEU A 78 -14.69 20.60 8.67
CA LEU A 78 -15.18 20.95 7.33
C LEU A 78 -16.71 20.87 7.22
N GLY A 79 -17.30 21.90 6.60
CA GLY A 79 -18.69 21.88 6.19
C GLY A 79 -18.99 20.78 5.17
N ARG A 80 -20.24 20.31 5.11
CA ARG A 80 -20.68 19.25 4.16
C ARG A 80 -20.35 19.58 2.70
N GLN A 81 -20.45 20.86 2.33
CA GLN A 81 -20.20 21.33 0.97
C GLN A 81 -18.72 21.27 0.59
N ASP A 82 -17.83 21.66 1.51
CA ASP A 82 -16.38 21.57 1.29
C ASP A 82 -15.92 20.10 1.27
N ARG A 83 -16.46 19.27 2.17
CA ARG A 83 -16.21 17.81 2.16
C ARG A 83 -16.60 17.17 0.83
N PHE A 84 -17.74 17.56 0.25
CA PHE A 84 -18.16 17.10 -1.07
C PHE A 84 -17.19 17.57 -2.16
N GLY A 85 -16.74 18.82 -2.13
CA GLY A 85 -15.74 19.34 -3.07
C GLY A 85 -14.43 18.55 -3.06
N HIS A 86 -13.90 18.23 -1.87
CA HIS A 86 -12.70 17.41 -1.72
C HIS A 86 -12.90 15.99 -2.28
N LEU A 87 -14.05 15.36 -2.02
CA LEU A 87 -14.35 14.02 -2.55
C LEU A 87 -14.52 14.01 -4.07
N VAL A 88 -15.13 15.05 -4.66
CA VAL A 88 -15.25 15.17 -6.12
C VAL A 88 -13.87 15.31 -6.76
N VAL A 89 -13.02 16.18 -6.21
CA VAL A 89 -11.65 16.35 -6.69
C VAL A 89 -10.86 15.04 -6.55
N ALA A 90 -10.98 14.35 -5.41
CA ALA A 90 -10.36 13.04 -5.23
C ALA A 90 -10.84 12.02 -6.27
N GLY A 91 -12.15 11.97 -6.53
CA GLY A 91 -12.75 11.08 -7.52
C GLY A 91 -12.21 11.33 -8.94
N VAL A 92 -12.07 12.59 -9.34
CA VAL A 92 -11.50 12.97 -10.64
C VAL A 92 -10.05 12.50 -10.78
N PHE A 93 -9.22 12.73 -9.76
CA PHE A 93 -7.81 12.32 -9.80
C PHE A 93 -7.62 10.80 -9.71
N LEU A 94 -8.46 10.08 -8.96
CA LEU A 94 -8.49 8.62 -8.95
C LEU A 94 -8.94 8.06 -10.30
N LEU A 95 -9.98 8.64 -10.90
CA LEU A 95 -10.43 8.24 -12.24
C LEU A 95 -9.33 8.46 -13.27
N LEU A 96 -8.63 9.59 -13.20
CA LEU A 96 -7.47 9.87 -14.07
C LEU A 96 -6.37 8.82 -13.91
N ALA A 97 -6.02 8.45 -12.67
CA ALA A 97 -5.02 7.42 -12.39
C ALA A 97 -5.43 6.05 -12.96
N ILE A 98 -6.71 5.68 -12.86
CA ILE A 98 -7.24 4.43 -13.42
C ILE A 98 -7.24 4.46 -14.95
N LEU A 99 -7.69 5.56 -15.57
CA LEU A 99 -7.69 5.73 -17.02
C LEU A 99 -6.26 5.68 -17.58
N LEU A 100 -5.30 6.31 -16.90
CA LEU A 100 -3.89 6.21 -17.27
C LEU A 100 -3.36 4.79 -17.10
N SER A 101 -3.77 4.07 -16.06
CA SER A 101 -3.43 2.65 -15.86
C SER A 101 -3.95 1.77 -17.00
N ALA A 102 -5.12 2.09 -17.55
CA ALA A 102 -5.69 1.40 -18.70
C ALA A 102 -4.89 1.57 -19.99
N THR A 103 -4.00 2.58 -20.07
CA THR A 103 -3.11 2.77 -21.22
C THR A 103 -1.88 1.86 -21.21
N PHE A 104 -1.73 1.01 -20.18
CA PHE A 104 -0.64 0.06 -20.06
C PHE A 104 -1.12 -1.38 -20.29
N THR A 105 -1.78 -1.99 -19.30
CA THR A 105 -2.24 -3.39 -19.36
C THR A 105 -3.53 -3.57 -18.56
N THR A 106 -4.29 -4.62 -18.85
CA THR A 106 -5.48 -4.99 -18.08
C THR A 106 -5.14 -5.31 -16.61
N LEU A 107 -3.96 -5.89 -16.36
CA LEU A 107 -3.44 -6.14 -15.01
C LEU A 107 -3.21 -4.83 -14.23
N ALA A 108 -2.65 -3.81 -14.88
CA ALA A 108 -2.45 -2.50 -14.24
C ALA A 108 -3.78 -1.87 -13.80
N VAL A 109 -4.86 -2.07 -14.58
CA VAL A 109 -6.22 -1.64 -14.22
C VAL A 109 -6.72 -2.41 -13.00
N VAL A 110 -6.55 -3.73 -12.96
CA VAL A 110 -6.99 -4.56 -11.82
C VAL A 110 -6.29 -4.12 -10.54
N PHE A 111 -4.97 -3.89 -10.56
CA PHE A 111 -4.26 -3.38 -9.38
C PHE A 111 -4.69 -1.96 -9.00
N ALA A 112 -4.93 -1.08 -9.98
CA ALA A 112 -5.45 0.26 -9.70
C ALA A 112 -6.84 0.21 -9.03
N LEU A 113 -7.71 -0.72 -9.46
CA LEU A 113 -9.01 -0.94 -8.86
C LEU A 113 -8.92 -1.58 -7.45
N LEU A 114 -7.95 -2.47 -7.22
CA LEU A 114 -7.69 -3.03 -5.88
C LEU A 114 -7.20 -1.95 -4.92
N VAL A 115 -6.28 -1.08 -5.35
CA VAL A 115 -5.84 0.09 -4.60
C VAL A 115 -7.04 0.99 -4.28
N LEU A 116 -7.88 1.30 -5.27
CA LEU A 116 -9.11 2.07 -5.05
C LEU A 116 -10.06 1.38 -4.05
N GLY A 117 -10.27 0.07 -4.17
CA GLY A 117 -11.11 -0.71 -3.26
C GLY A 117 -10.63 -0.62 -1.81
N LEU A 118 -9.32 -0.73 -1.60
CA LEU A 118 -8.71 -0.58 -0.28
C LEU A 118 -8.79 0.86 0.25
N VAL A 119 -8.65 1.85 -0.61
CA VAL A 119 -8.87 3.27 -0.25
C VAL A 119 -10.32 3.48 0.19
N VAL A 120 -11.30 2.90 -0.52
CA VAL A 120 -12.73 2.99 -0.18
C VAL A 120 -13.07 2.22 1.10
N LEU A 121 -12.46 1.05 1.32
CA LEU A 121 -12.58 0.30 2.58
C LEU A 121 -11.98 1.09 3.75
N HIS A 122 -10.77 1.63 3.57
CA HIS A 122 -10.13 2.50 4.53
C HIS A 122 -11.01 3.72 4.83
N LEU A 123 -11.63 4.30 3.80
CA LEU A 123 -12.59 5.40 3.89
C LEU A 123 -13.80 5.09 4.79
N ASN A 124 -14.35 3.89 4.66
CA ASN A 124 -15.54 3.43 5.37
C ASN A 124 -15.27 2.84 6.77
N ALA A 125 -14.01 2.55 7.11
CA ALA A 125 -13.65 2.02 8.42
C ALA A 125 -13.93 3.08 9.52
N ARG A 126 -14.80 2.74 10.48
CA ARG A 126 -15.06 3.54 11.68
C ARG A 126 -14.08 3.09 12.78
N GLY A 127 -12.97 3.80 12.96
CA GLY A 127 -11.97 3.47 13.99
C GLY A 127 -10.77 4.44 13.99
N PRO A 128 -9.89 4.37 15.03
CA PRO A 128 -8.65 5.13 15.08
C PRO A 128 -7.80 4.90 13.81
N SER A 129 -7.08 5.94 13.39
CA SER A 129 -6.42 6.03 12.08
C SER A 129 -5.55 4.80 11.78
N SER A 130 -5.99 3.93 10.88
CA SER A 130 -5.23 2.79 10.33
C SER A 130 -4.22 3.22 9.27
N LEU A 131 -3.62 4.41 9.45
CA LEU A 131 -2.62 5.01 8.56
C LEU A 131 -1.45 4.04 8.28
N PRO A 132 -0.86 3.37 9.28
CA PRO A 132 0.22 2.39 9.03
C PRO A 132 -0.22 1.21 8.15
N VAL A 133 -1.47 0.75 8.29
CA VAL A 133 -2.06 -0.33 7.48
C VAL A 133 -2.20 0.10 6.04
N PHE A 134 -2.75 1.30 5.87
CA PHE A 134 -2.96 1.90 4.57
C PHE A 134 -1.63 2.05 3.82
N TRP A 135 -0.58 2.53 4.50
CA TRP A 135 0.75 2.65 3.91
C TRP A 135 1.45 1.32 3.67
N ALA A 136 1.28 0.33 4.54
CA ALA A 136 1.80 -1.02 4.32
C ALA A 136 1.14 -1.69 3.10
N LEU A 137 -0.17 -1.56 2.97
CA LEU A 137 -0.93 -2.07 1.82
C LEU A 137 -0.55 -1.37 0.53
N LEU A 138 -0.36 -0.04 0.56
CA LEU A 138 0.16 0.71 -0.58
C LEU A 138 1.57 0.28 -0.95
N GLY A 139 2.46 0.04 0.03
CA GLY A 139 3.81 -0.44 -0.22
C GLY A 139 3.88 -1.83 -0.89
N ILE A 140 2.87 -2.66 -0.65
CA ILE A 140 2.73 -3.99 -1.29
C ILE A 140 2.13 -3.84 -2.70
N LEU A 141 1.15 -2.97 -2.90
CA LEU A 141 0.39 -2.86 -4.15
C LEU A 141 1.05 -1.97 -5.21
N ILE A 142 1.78 -0.94 -4.80
CA ILE A 142 2.48 -0.02 -5.72
C ILE A 142 3.46 -0.80 -6.62
N PRO A 143 4.32 -1.72 -6.12
CA PRO A 143 5.19 -2.51 -6.97
C PRO A 143 4.44 -3.33 -8.01
N PHE A 144 3.35 -4.00 -7.62
CA PHE A 144 2.53 -4.77 -8.56
C PHE A 144 1.86 -3.91 -9.63
N TRP A 145 1.39 -2.73 -9.24
CA TRP A 145 0.81 -1.77 -10.17
C TRP A 145 1.86 -1.27 -11.17
N VAL A 146 3.07 -0.92 -10.70
CA VAL A 146 4.17 -0.44 -11.55
C VAL A 146 4.68 -1.53 -12.49
N TRP A 147 4.93 -2.75 -12.00
CA TRP A 147 5.38 -3.85 -12.87
C TRP A 147 4.31 -4.28 -13.86
N SER A 148 3.03 -4.20 -13.49
CA SER A 148 1.93 -4.37 -14.45
C SER A 148 1.90 -3.29 -15.51
N ALA A 149 2.18 -2.04 -15.14
CA ALA A 149 2.23 -0.94 -16.10
C ALA A 149 3.38 -1.15 -17.10
N PHE A 150 4.51 -1.67 -16.65
CA PHE A 150 5.66 -1.97 -17.51
C PHE A 150 5.60 -3.35 -18.19
N ASN A 151 4.55 -4.13 -17.95
CA ASN A 151 4.46 -5.53 -18.39
C ASN A 151 5.70 -6.36 -17.99
N ALA A 152 6.30 -5.99 -16.87
CA ALA A 152 7.55 -6.53 -16.35
C ALA A 152 7.28 -7.75 -15.45
N TRP A 153 6.41 -8.65 -15.93
CA TRP A 153 6.01 -9.85 -15.21
C TRP A 153 6.83 -11.04 -15.68
N ASP A 154 7.61 -11.61 -14.76
CA ASP A 154 8.11 -12.97 -14.88
C ASP A 154 7.12 -13.95 -14.19
N ARG A 155 7.11 -15.21 -14.61
CA ARG A 155 6.29 -16.28 -14.01
C ARG A 155 6.50 -16.39 -12.49
N LEU A 156 7.72 -16.12 -12.02
CA LEU A 156 8.06 -16.14 -10.60
C LEU A 156 7.60 -14.87 -9.86
N LEU A 157 7.48 -13.74 -10.55
CA LEU A 157 6.88 -12.53 -9.99
C LEU A 157 5.36 -12.63 -9.88
N LEU A 158 4.70 -13.38 -10.77
CA LEU A 158 3.26 -13.65 -10.63
C LEU A 158 2.92 -14.37 -9.32
N LEU A 159 3.87 -15.12 -8.74
CA LEU A 159 3.69 -15.77 -7.44
C LEU A 159 3.54 -14.74 -6.30
N LEU A 160 4.06 -13.52 -6.48
CA LEU A 160 3.89 -12.45 -5.50
C LEU A 160 2.44 -11.94 -5.43
N ILE A 161 1.59 -12.18 -6.44
CA ILE A 161 0.18 -11.74 -6.43
C ILE A 161 -0.65 -12.48 -5.36
N PRO A 162 -0.73 -13.84 -5.36
CA PRO A 162 -1.43 -14.55 -4.30
C PRO A 162 -0.77 -14.34 -2.93
N LEU A 163 0.56 -14.18 -2.88
CA LEU A 163 1.26 -13.84 -1.63
C LEU A 163 0.88 -12.47 -1.10
N GLY A 164 0.78 -11.46 -1.98
CA GLY A 164 0.28 -10.13 -1.63
C GLY A 164 -1.13 -10.20 -1.08
N LEU A 165 -1.99 -11.06 -1.64
CA LEU A 165 -3.36 -11.26 -1.16
C LEU A 165 -3.39 -11.88 0.26
N VAL A 166 -2.59 -12.92 0.50
CA VAL A 166 -2.40 -13.50 1.85
C VAL A 166 -1.86 -12.44 2.82
N GLY A 167 -0.93 -11.61 2.35
CA GLY A 167 -0.38 -10.50 3.12
C GLY A 167 -1.43 -9.47 3.52
N ILE A 168 -2.29 -9.06 2.58
CA ILE A 168 -3.40 -8.13 2.82
C ILE A 168 -4.36 -8.70 3.89
N ILE A 169 -4.76 -9.97 3.75
CA ILE A 169 -5.65 -10.65 4.71
C ILE A 169 -4.99 -10.74 6.10
N SER A 170 -3.69 -11.03 6.13
CA SER A 170 -2.91 -11.09 7.37
C SER A 170 -2.85 -9.73 8.07
N LEU A 171 -2.62 -8.65 7.31
CA LEU A 171 -2.64 -7.29 7.83
C LEU A 171 -4.03 -6.86 8.30
N GLU A 172 -5.08 -7.30 7.62
CA GLU A 172 -6.45 -7.07 8.08
C GLU A 172 -6.70 -7.73 9.44
N HIS A 173 -6.25 -8.98 9.63
CA HIS A 173 -6.34 -9.63 10.94
C HIS A 173 -5.53 -8.90 12.01
N ALA A 174 -4.32 -8.43 11.71
CA ALA A 174 -3.55 -7.61 12.64
C ALA A 174 -4.29 -6.31 13.00
N LEU A 175 -4.92 -5.65 12.03
CA LEU A 175 -5.75 -4.46 12.29
C LEU A 175 -6.97 -4.79 13.16
N ARG A 176 -7.65 -5.90 12.88
CA ARG A 176 -8.81 -6.34 13.67
C ARG A 176 -8.41 -6.65 15.12
N ALA A 177 -7.17 -7.08 15.36
CA ALA A 177 -6.67 -7.28 16.71
C ALA A 177 -6.59 -5.98 17.53
N ASP A 178 -6.36 -4.83 16.90
CA ASP A 178 -6.34 -3.53 17.58
C ASP A 178 -7.75 -2.96 17.83
N LEU A 179 -8.75 -3.41 17.06
CA LEU A 179 -10.08 -2.79 17.02
C LEU A 179 -11.17 -3.60 17.70
N TYR A 180 -11.03 -4.93 17.82
CA TYR A 180 -12.10 -5.83 18.27
C TYR A 180 -11.72 -6.66 19.51
N GLY A 181 -12.74 -7.15 20.22
CA GLY A 181 -12.63 -7.75 21.56
C GLY A 181 -11.86 -9.07 21.69
N ASP A 182 -11.35 -9.66 20.60
CA ASP A 182 -10.46 -10.82 20.63
C ASP A 182 -9.11 -10.53 19.93
N PRO A 183 -8.22 -9.78 20.59
CA PRO A 183 -6.95 -9.35 20.01
C PRO A 183 -5.97 -10.52 19.81
N VAL A 184 -6.09 -11.59 20.59
CA VAL A 184 -5.14 -12.70 20.59
C VAL A 184 -5.34 -13.57 19.36
N THR A 185 -6.58 -14.00 19.11
CA THR A 185 -6.92 -14.84 17.95
C THR A 185 -6.58 -14.13 16.63
N HIS A 186 -6.88 -12.84 16.55
CA HIS A 186 -6.60 -12.03 15.36
C HIS A 186 -5.10 -11.80 15.13
N ARG A 187 -4.28 -11.60 16.18
CA ARG A 187 -2.82 -11.56 16.05
C ARG A 187 -2.23 -12.89 15.57
N TYR A 188 -2.69 -14.02 16.10
CA TYR A 188 -2.23 -15.32 15.64
C TYR A 188 -2.61 -15.60 14.18
N ALA A 189 -3.83 -15.23 13.77
CA ALA A 189 -4.26 -15.36 12.38
C ALA A 189 -3.38 -14.54 11.42
N ALA A 190 -3.01 -13.31 11.81
CA ALA A 190 -2.11 -12.47 11.03
C ALA A 190 -0.73 -13.13 10.83
N TRP A 191 -0.13 -13.62 11.92
CA TRP A 191 1.19 -14.24 11.85
C TRP A 191 1.19 -15.60 11.16
N LEU A 192 0.13 -16.39 11.29
CA LEU A 192 -0.03 -17.65 10.54
C LEU A 192 -0.01 -17.41 9.03
N GLY A 193 -0.67 -16.36 8.55
CA GLY A 193 -0.65 -16.00 7.13
C GLY A 193 0.76 -15.59 6.66
N ILE A 194 1.48 -14.79 7.45
CA ILE A 194 2.86 -14.36 7.14
C ILE A 194 3.83 -15.55 7.15
N LEU A 195 3.75 -16.43 8.16
CA LEU A 195 4.57 -17.64 8.22
C LEU A 195 4.24 -18.61 7.09
N GLY A 196 2.95 -18.77 6.76
CA GLY A 196 2.52 -19.55 5.60
C GLY A 196 3.11 -19.02 4.31
N MET A 197 3.12 -17.69 4.12
CA MET A 197 3.77 -17.04 2.99
C MET A 197 5.29 -17.28 2.97
N ALA A 198 5.98 -17.15 4.10
CA ALA A 198 7.41 -17.44 4.18
C ALA A 198 7.72 -18.90 3.78
N ALA A 199 6.90 -19.86 4.24
CA ALA A 199 7.04 -21.26 3.86
C ALA A 199 6.83 -21.48 2.36
N VAL A 200 5.81 -20.87 1.76
CA VAL A 200 5.54 -20.95 0.31
C VAL A 200 6.71 -20.38 -0.50
N LEU A 201 7.28 -19.24 -0.08
CA LEU A 201 8.44 -18.63 -0.73
C LEU A 201 9.66 -19.57 -0.70
N VAL A 202 9.97 -20.15 0.47
CA VAL A 202 11.08 -21.11 0.60
C VAL A 202 10.85 -22.35 -0.27
N ILE A 203 9.66 -22.95 -0.24
CA ILE A 203 9.33 -24.12 -1.05
C ILE A 203 9.45 -23.80 -2.54
N THR A 204 8.95 -22.63 -2.97
CA THR A 204 9.00 -22.22 -4.37
C THR A 204 10.42 -21.98 -4.83
N ALA A 205 11.26 -21.36 -3.99
CA ALA A 205 12.68 -21.16 -4.31
C ALA A 205 13.43 -22.47 -4.49
N MET A 206 13.21 -23.43 -3.58
CA MET A 206 13.78 -24.76 -3.69
C MET A 206 13.30 -25.48 -4.96
N ALA A 207 12.01 -25.35 -5.31
CA ALA A 207 11.43 -25.99 -6.49
C ALA A 207 11.95 -25.40 -7.82
N ASN A 208 12.32 -24.11 -7.82
CA ASN A 208 12.76 -23.40 -9.03
C ASN A 208 14.27 -23.12 -9.06
N ALA A 209 15.06 -23.74 -8.17
CA ALA A 209 16.52 -23.56 -8.05
C ALA A 209 16.96 -22.08 -7.91
N ILE A 210 16.13 -21.27 -7.25
CA ILE A 210 16.42 -19.87 -6.91
C ILE A 210 17.35 -19.86 -5.70
N ASP A 211 18.27 -18.88 -5.60
CA ASP A 211 19.14 -18.73 -4.43
C ASP A 211 18.30 -18.54 -3.16
N THR A 212 18.32 -19.54 -2.29
CA THR A 212 17.52 -19.57 -1.07
C THR A 212 18.08 -18.69 0.05
N LEU A 213 19.32 -18.22 -0.06
CA LEU A 213 20.00 -17.50 1.03
C LEU A 213 19.18 -16.30 1.50
N TRP A 214 18.77 -15.43 0.59
CA TRP A 214 18.02 -14.23 0.92
C TRP A 214 16.63 -14.53 1.47
N ILE A 215 15.95 -15.53 0.91
CA ILE A 215 14.60 -15.93 1.34
C ILE A 215 14.64 -16.52 2.75
N VAL A 216 15.65 -17.33 3.06
CA VAL A 216 15.86 -17.87 4.41
C VAL A 216 16.15 -16.74 5.41
N VAL A 217 16.95 -15.74 5.03
CA VAL A 217 17.18 -14.55 5.85
C VAL A 217 15.86 -13.82 6.13
N GLY A 218 15.03 -13.58 5.11
CA GLY A 218 13.71 -12.96 5.26
C GLY A 218 12.77 -13.76 6.17
N ALA A 219 12.77 -15.08 6.04
CA ALA A 219 12.00 -15.98 6.90
C ALA A 219 12.46 -15.93 8.36
N ILE A 220 13.78 -15.97 8.61
CA ILE A 220 14.35 -15.87 9.96
C ILE A 220 13.99 -14.53 10.60
N LEU A 221 14.14 -13.42 9.86
CA LEU A 221 13.77 -12.09 10.35
C LEU A 221 12.27 -12.00 10.67
N SER A 222 11.41 -12.58 9.84
CA SER A 222 9.96 -12.62 10.10
C SER A 222 9.62 -13.40 11.37
N VAL A 223 10.29 -14.53 11.60
CA VAL A 223 10.14 -15.31 12.85
C VAL A 223 10.64 -14.52 14.05
N LEU A 224 11.75 -13.79 13.93
CA LEU A 224 12.24 -12.92 15.00
C LEU A 224 11.23 -11.83 15.34
N LEU A 225 10.63 -11.18 14.32
CA LEU A 225 9.58 -10.17 14.52
C LEU A 225 8.32 -10.75 15.16
N LEU A 226 7.93 -11.98 14.83
CA LEU A 226 6.85 -12.70 15.52
C LEU A 226 7.17 -12.90 17.00
N VAL A 227 8.37 -13.39 17.31
CA VAL A 227 8.80 -13.62 18.70
C VAL A 227 8.77 -12.29 19.47
N LEU A 228 9.28 -11.22 18.85
CA LEU A 228 9.25 -9.87 19.41
C LEU A 228 7.83 -9.30 19.59
N ASP A 229 6.85 -9.67 18.75
CA ASP A 229 5.46 -9.25 18.93
C ASP A 229 4.73 -10.03 20.03
N MET A 230 5.13 -11.28 20.25
CA MET A 230 4.50 -12.18 21.23
C MET A 230 5.06 -12.03 22.65
N ILE A 231 6.29 -11.52 22.82
CA ILE A 231 6.90 -11.25 24.14
C ILE A 231 6.17 -10.13 24.92
N PRO A 232 5.87 -8.95 24.33
CA PRO A 232 5.22 -7.82 25.03
C PRO A 232 3.77 -8.07 25.40
N ALA A 233 3.07 -9.00 24.73
CA ALA A 233 1.68 -9.32 25.03
C ALA A 233 1.47 -9.86 26.47
N ARG A 234 2.55 -10.22 27.18
CA ARG A 234 2.54 -10.67 28.59
C ARG A 234 2.94 -9.60 29.61
N GLN A 235 3.46 -8.44 29.22
CA GLN A 235 3.98 -7.43 30.15
C GLN A 235 3.27 -6.08 29.94
N ASN A 236 2.33 -5.78 30.84
CA ASN A 236 1.71 -4.48 31.15
C ASN A 236 1.55 -3.46 30.01
N ARG A 237 0.29 -3.32 29.55
CA ARG A 237 -0.23 -2.29 28.63
C ARG A 237 -0.02 -0.87 29.18
N THR A 238 1.01 -0.18 28.72
CA THR A 238 1.00 1.29 28.66
C THR A 238 1.68 1.84 27.41
N ASP A 239 2.66 1.14 26.83
CA ASP A 239 3.35 1.55 25.60
C ASP A 239 3.39 0.43 24.55
N SER A 240 2.22 -0.12 24.19
CA SER A 240 2.17 -1.18 23.17
C SER A 240 2.47 -0.62 21.78
N ILE A 241 3.54 -1.10 21.16
CA ILE A 241 3.81 -0.96 19.72
C ILE A 241 2.52 -1.30 18.95
N PRO A 242 2.09 -0.49 17.96
CA PRO A 242 0.88 -0.78 17.19
C PRO A 242 1.01 -2.17 16.56
N THR A 243 0.02 -3.03 16.78
CA THR A 243 0.16 -4.49 16.57
C THR A 243 0.31 -4.89 15.12
N LEU A 244 0.08 -3.93 14.23
CA LEU A 244 0.25 -4.05 12.81
C LEU A 244 1.66 -3.76 12.29
N THR A 245 2.47 -3.01 13.04
CA THR A 245 3.79 -2.57 12.54
C THR A 245 4.72 -3.75 12.28
N LEU A 246 4.82 -4.68 13.23
CA LEU A 246 5.68 -5.85 13.12
C LEU A 246 5.24 -6.80 11.98
N PRO A 247 3.96 -7.20 11.85
CA PRO A 247 3.45 -7.93 10.69
C PRO A 247 3.73 -7.25 9.34
N ALA A 248 3.52 -5.93 9.25
CA ALA A 248 3.78 -5.17 8.02
C ALA A 248 5.27 -5.17 7.64
N THR A 249 6.15 -4.99 8.62
CA THR A 249 7.60 -5.05 8.38
C THR A 249 8.05 -6.43 7.95
N ALA A 250 7.49 -7.51 8.53
CA ALA A 250 7.80 -8.88 8.14
C ALA A 250 7.38 -9.16 6.69
N LEU A 251 6.18 -8.74 6.30
CA LEU A 251 5.69 -8.84 4.92
C LEU A 251 6.61 -8.11 3.92
N LEU A 252 6.96 -6.87 4.23
CA LEU A 252 7.84 -6.07 3.40
C LEU A 252 9.24 -6.70 3.29
N MET A 253 9.80 -7.20 4.40
CA MET A 253 11.06 -7.92 4.39
C MET A 253 11.00 -9.16 3.51
N LEU A 254 9.97 -10.00 3.64
CA LEU A 254 9.81 -11.21 2.82
C LEU A 254 9.73 -10.88 1.33
N MET A 255 8.95 -9.86 0.96
CA MET A 255 8.84 -9.42 -0.43
C MET A 255 10.18 -8.89 -0.97
N LEU A 256 10.89 -8.09 -0.18
CA LEU A 256 12.22 -7.59 -0.58
C LEU A 256 13.23 -8.72 -0.73
N THR A 257 13.28 -9.65 0.22
CA THR A 257 14.20 -10.79 0.15
C THR A 257 13.90 -11.73 -1.00
N TRP A 258 12.62 -11.87 -1.37
CA TRP A 258 12.23 -12.58 -2.58
C TRP A 258 12.71 -11.86 -3.84
N LEU A 259 12.56 -10.53 -3.89
CA LEU A 259 13.03 -9.74 -5.03
C LEU A 259 14.54 -9.76 -5.20
N VAL A 260 15.30 -9.81 -4.11
CA VAL A 260 16.76 -9.94 -4.16
C VAL A 260 17.19 -11.35 -4.57
N ALA A 261 16.37 -12.36 -4.29
CA ALA A 261 16.65 -13.75 -4.65
C ALA A 261 16.37 -14.06 -6.13
N LEU A 262 15.43 -13.35 -6.75
CA LEU A 262 15.14 -13.40 -8.19
C LEU A 262 16.22 -12.70 -9.01
#